data_AF-X0R6P2-F1
#
_entry.id   AF-X0R6P2-F1
#
_cell.length_a   1.000
_cell.length_b   1.000
_cell.length_c   1.000
_cell.angle_alpha   90.00
_cell.angle_beta   90.00
_cell.angle_gamma   90.00
#
_symmetry.space_group_name_H-M   'P 1'
#
loop_
_entity.id
_entity.type
_entity.pdbx_description
1 polymer ?
#
loop_
_entity_poly.entity_id
_entity_poly.type
_entity_poly.pdbx_seq_one_letter_code
_entity_poly.pdbx_strand_id
1 'polypeptide(L)'
;MLARALLDKPNLLILDEPMQGLDPDTEVWLYQFIDELPEFLRCAMLVVSHDLHWVMKGSRRVICLNKHICCEGQPSELAISSEFQKLFGHHYEQPYVHQPHACEHHAPSEL
;
A
#
# COMPACT_ATOMS: atom_id res chain seq x y z
N MET A 1 10.50 -15.41 -1.72
CA MET A 1 9.81 -16.25 -0.71
C MET A 1 8.39 -16.62 -1.12
N LEU A 2 7.66 -15.74 -1.82
CA LEU A 2 6.29 -15.98 -2.29
C LEU A 2 6.12 -17.33 -3.01
N ALA A 3 6.93 -17.62 -4.03
CA ALA A 3 6.85 -18.89 -4.77
C ALA A 3 6.87 -20.13 -3.87
N ARG A 4 7.70 -20.13 -2.80
CA ARG A 4 7.76 -21.23 -1.83
C ARG A 4 6.45 -21.36 -1.05
N ALA A 5 5.87 -20.24 -0.61
CA ALA A 5 4.59 -20.25 0.11
C ALA A 5 3.44 -20.78 -0.75
N LEU A 6 3.50 -20.56 -2.07
CA LEU A 6 2.46 -21.01 -3.01
C LEU A 6 2.51 -22.51 -3.31
N LEU A 7 3.66 -23.16 -3.16
CA LEU A 7 3.82 -24.60 -3.43
C LEU A 7 2.93 -25.47 -2.53
N ASP A 8 2.69 -25.02 -1.30
CA ASP A 8 1.94 -25.77 -0.28
C ASP A 8 0.42 -25.64 -0.41
N LYS A 9 -0.08 -24.92 -1.43
CA LYS A 9 -1.52 -24.66 -1.65
C LYS A 9 -2.24 -24.23 -0.36
N PRO A 10 -1.80 -23.12 0.27
CA PRO A 10 -2.26 -22.75 1.59
C PRO A 10 -3.74 -22.37 1.58
N ASN A 11 -4.46 -22.66 2.66
CA ASN A 11 -5.80 -22.11 2.88
C ASN A 11 -5.76 -20.65 3.38
N LEU A 12 -4.62 -20.21 3.90
CA LEU A 12 -4.35 -18.85 4.35
C LEU A 12 -2.94 -18.42 3.93
N LEU A 13 -2.84 -17.38 3.13
CA LEU A 13 -1.59 -16.74 2.73
C LEU A 13 -1.39 -15.45 3.54
N ILE A 14 -0.29 -15.34 4.26
CA ILE A 14 0.08 -14.13 5.00
C ILE A 14 1.30 -13.49 4.32
N LEU A 15 1.18 -12.22 3.95
CA LEU A 15 2.26 -11.47 3.33
C LEU A 15 2.58 -10.23 4.17
N ASP A 16 3.86 -10.04 4.48
CA ASP A 16 4.34 -8.90 5.26
C ASP A 16 5.12 -7.97 4.32
N GLU A 17 4.55 -6.80 4.03
CA GLU A 17 5.09 -5.79 3.10
C GLU A 17 5.65 -6.40 1.78
N PRO A 18 4.86 -7.17 1.01
CA PRO A 18 5.40 -7.95 -0.11
C PRO A 18 5.96 -7.11 -1.26
N MET A 19 5.63 -5.81 -1.30
CA MET A 19 6.08 -4.86 -2.31
C MET A 19 7.37 -4.14 -1.94
N GLN A 20 7.82 -4.23 -0.67
CA GLN A 20 8.96 -3.44 -0.23
C GLN A 20 10.26 -3.78 -0.99
N GLY A 21 10.95 -2.73 -1.44
CA GLY A 21 12.26 -2.85 -2.09
C GLY A 21 12.20 -3.21 -3.57
N LEU A 22 11.02 -3.13 -4.19
CA LEU A 22 10.83 -3.30 -5.63
C LEU A 22 10.90 -1.94 -6.34
N ASP A 23 11.19 -1.98 -7.64
CA ASP A 23 11.02 -0.81 -8.50
C ASP A 23 9.52 -0.59 -8.81
N PRO A 24 9.10 0.63 -9.18
CA PRO A 24 7.69 0.95 -9.40
C PRO A 24 6.97 0.07 -10.43
N ASP A 25 7.65 -0.33 -11.50
CA ASP A 25 7.04 -1.18 -12.54
C ASP A 25 6.79 -2.60 -11.99
N THR A 26 7.76 -3.14 -11.24
CA THR A 26 7.61 -4.44 -10.57
C THR A 26 6.57 -4.41 -9.46
N GLU A 27 6.42 -3.31 -8.71
CA GLU A 27 5.35 -3.16 -7.72
C GLU A 27 3.96 -3.27 -8.38
N VAL A 28 3.75 -2.61 -9.51
CA VAL A 28 2.49 -2.66 -10.27
C VAL A 28 2.22 -4.07 -10.79
N TRP A 29 3.25 -4.75 -11.30
CA TRP A 29 3.10 -6.14 -11.75
C TRP A 29 2.75 -7.07 -10.58
N LEU A 30 3.49 -6.97 -9.48
CA LEU A 30 3.29 -7.82 -8.30
C LEU A 30 1.92 -7.56 -7.66
N TYR A 31 1.46 -6.31 -7.69
CA TYR A 31 0.11 -5.92 -7.29
C TYR A 31 -0.94 -6.75 -8.02
N GLN A 32 -0.92 -6.70 -9.36
CA GLN A 32 -1.90 -7.41 -10.19
C GLN A 32 -1.83 -8.92 -9.94
N PHE A 33 -0.60 -9.45 -9.83
CA PHE A 33 -0.42 -10.87 -9.53
C PHE A 33 -1.03 -11.28 -8.19
N ILE A 34 -0.78 -10.52 -7.11
CA ILE A 34 -1.26 -10.85 -5.77
C ILE A 34 -2.78 -10.68 -5.65
N ASP A 35 -3.37 -9.69 -6.33
CA ASP A 35 -4.83 -9.44 -6.33
C ASP A 35 -5.63 -10.63 -6.87
N GLU A 36 -5.06 -11.37 -7.83
CA GLU A 36 -5.70 -12.55 -8.44
C GLU A 36 -5.49 -13.85 -7.64
N LEU A 37 -4.51 -13.89 -6.72
CA LEU A 37 -4.15 -15.12 -5.99
C LEU A 37 -5.28 -15.72 -5.15
N PRO A 38 -6.08 -14.95 -4.37
CA PRO A 38 -7.13 -15.51 -3.54
C PRO A 38 -8.17 -16.29 -4.36
N GLU A 39 -8.51 -15.78 -5.55
CA GLU A 39 -9.48 -16.42 -6.45
C GLU A 39 -8.87 -17.66 -7.11
N PHE A 40 -7.61 -17.58 -7.56
CA PHE A 40 -6.90 -18.68 -8.22
C PHE A 40 -6.62 -19.85 -7.25
N LEU A 41 -6.14 -19.55 -6.05
CA LEU A 41 -5.75 -20.56 -5.05
C LEU A 41 -6.92 -21.02 -4.18
N ARG A 42 -8.05 -20.30 -4.20
CA ARG A 42 -9.18 -20.47 -3.28
C ARG A 42 -8.73 -20.40 -1.82
N CYS A 43 -7.92 -19.39 -1.50
CA CYS A 43 -7.36 -19.18 -0.17
C CYS A 43 -7.78 -17.82 0.40
N ALA A 44 -7.80 -17.72 1.74
CA ALA A 44 -7.80 -16.43 2.38
C ALA A 44 -6.42 -15.77 2.24
N MET A 45 -6.39 -14.45 2.13
CA MET A 45 -5.14 -13.69 2.09
C MET A 45 -5.20 -12.56 3.10
N LEU A 46 -4.15 -12.46 3.91
CA LEU A 46 -3.90 -11.36 4.83
C LEU A 46 -2.60 -10.70 4.41
N VAL A 47 -2.64 -9.39 4.22
CA VAL A 47 -1.42 -8.65 3.92
C VAL A 47 -1.29 -7.47 4.86
N VAL A 48 -0.06 -7.25 5.30
CA VAL A 48 0.34 -6.13 6.12
C VAL A 48 1.01 -5.11 5.21
N SER A 49 0.51 -3.88 5.21
CA SER A 49 1.20 -2.77 4.56
C SER A 49 0.96 -1.43 5.24
N HIS A 50 1.97 -0.56 5.14
CA HIS A 50 1.86 0.87 5.42
C HIS A 50 1.48 1.72 4.19
N ASP A 51 1.42 1.13 2.99
CA ASP A 51 1.01 1.84 1.77
C ASP A 51 -0.53 1.92 1.66
N LEU A 52 -1.05 3.14 1.80
CA LEU A 52 -2.48 3.41 1.72
C LEU A 52 -3.04 3.32 0.30
N HIS A 53 -2.23 3.60 -0.73
CA HIS A 53 -2.65 3.40 -2.12
C HIS A 53 -2.99 1.94 -2.37
N TRP A 54 -2.17 1.06 -1.81
CA TRP A 54 -2.32 -0.38 -1.91
C TRP A 54 -3.55 -0.88 -1.13
N VAL A 55 -3.64 -0.47 0.14
CA VAL A 55 -4.76 -0.82 1.03
C VAL A 55 -6.10 -0.42 0.44
N MET A 56 -6.20 0.77 -0.17
CA MET A 56 -7.48 1.29 -0.68
C MET A 56 -7.94 0.67 -2.00
N LYS A 57 -7.03 0.14 -2.82
CA LYS A 57 -7.38 -0.44 -4.13
C LYS A 57 -7.58 -1.96 -4.12
N GLY A 58 -6.72 -2.69 -3.41
CA GLY A 58 -6.65 -4.15 -3.50
C GLY A 58 -7.36 -4.91 -2.37
N SER A 59 -7.87 -4.22 -1.35
CA SER A 59 -8.39 -4.89 -0.16
C SER A 59 -9.92 -5.02 -0.16
N ARG A 60 -10.41 -6.23 0.12
CA ARG A 60 -11.85 -6.44 0.38
C ARG A 60 -12.29 -5.93 1.76
N ARG A 61 -11.38 -6.00 2.72
CA ARG A 61 -11.55 -5.53 4.10
C ARG A 61 -10.21 -5.04 4.60
N VAL A 62 -10.25 -3.97 5.39
CA VAL A 62 -9.07 -3.31 5.95
C VAL A 62 -9.22 -3.25 7.46
N ILE A 63 -8.10 -3.41 8.17
CA ILE A 63 -8.02 -3.29 9.64
C ILE A 63 -6.86 -2.35 9.93
N CYS A 64 -7.15 -1.21 10.55
CA CYS A 64 -6.13 -0.23 10.93
C CYS A 64 -5.63 -0.49 12.35
N LEU A 65 -4.31 -0.55 12.52
CA LEU A 65 -3.65 -0.88 13.78
C LEU A 65 -2.79 0.28 14.29
N ASN A 66 -2.98 0.68 15.55
CA ASN A 66 -2.07 1.57 16.30
C ASN A 66 -2.01 1.12 17.76
N LYS A 67 -1.24 0.06 18.06
CA LYS A 67 -1.22 -0.67 19.36
C LYS A 67 -2.55 -1.31 19.78
N HIS A 68 -3.65 -0.97 19.11
CA HIS A 68 -4.99 -1.54 19.19
C HIS A 68 -5.65 -1.43 17.80
N ILE A 69 -6.79 -2.08 17.60
CA ILE A 69 -7.60 -1.93 16.38
C ILE A 69 -8.32 -0.59 16.45
N CYS A 70 -7.99 0.33 15.55
CA CYS A 70 -8.56 1.67 15.55
C CYS A 70 -9.86 1.74 14.74
N CYS A 71 -9.90 1.05 13.61
CA CYS A 71 -11.06 0.94 12.73
C CYS A 71 -10.92 -0.28 11.82
N GLU A 72 -12.05 -0.79 11.34
CA GLU A 72 -12.12 -1.87 10.36
C GLU A 72 -13.34 -1.70 9.45
N GLY A 73 -13.25 -2.18 8.22
CA GLY A 73 -14.35 -2.08 7.26
C GLY A 73 -13.91 -2.30 5.83
N GLN A 74 -14.82 -2.02 4.88
CA GLN A 74 -14.44 -1.94 3.48
C GLN A 74 -13.65 -0.64 3.22
N PRO A 75 -12.73 -0.60 2.24
CA PRO A 75 -12.00 0.63 1.91
C PRO A 75 -12.90 1.84 1.67
N SER A 76 -14.02 1.63 0.96
CA SER A 76 -15.01 2.67 0.65
C SER A 76 -15.66 3.28 1.89
N GLU A 77 -15.87 2.48 2.93
CA GLU A 77 -16.46 2.91 4.21
C GLU A 77 -15.41 3.60 5.09
N LEU A 78 -14.17 3.09 5.10
CA LEU A 78 -13.09 3.65 5.91
C LEU A 78 -12.61 5.00 5.40
N ALA A 79 -12.56 5.20 4.08
CA ALA A 79 -12.12 6.45 3.47
C ALA A 79 -12.92 7.69 3.95
N ILE A 80 -14.19 7.50 4.30
CA ILE A 80 -15.09 8.54 4.82
C ILE A 80 -15.18 8.57 6.35
N SER A 81 -14.56 7.60 7.05
CA SER A 81 -14.64 7.51 8.50
C SER A 81 -13.79 8.58 9.19
N SER A 82 -14.29 9.11 10.32
CA SER A 82 -13.59 10.14 11.07
C SER A 82 -12.31 9.61 11.72
N GLU A 83 -12.31 8.33 12.07
CA GLU A 83 -11.24 7.58 12.71
C GLU A 83 -10.05 7.43 11.76
N PHE A 84 -10.33 7.05 10.51
CA PHE A 84 -9.31 6.91 9.47
C PHE A 84 -8.70 8.27 9.11
N GLN A 85 -9.53 9.31 8.94
CA GLN A 85 -9.06 10.67 8.69
C GLN A 85 -8.18 11.23 9.83
N LYS A 86 -8.50 10.92 11.08
CA LYS A 86 -7.67 11.32 12.24
C LYS A 86 -6.30 10.64 12.24
N LEU A 87 -6.21 9.41 11.75
CA LEU A 87 -4.95 8.64 11.74
C LEU A 87 -4.02 9.02 10.59
N PHE A 88 -4.58 9.25 9.41
CA PHE A 88 -3.80 9.34 8.17
C PHE A 88 -4.02 10.66 7.38
N GLY A 89 -4.91 11.55 7.86
CA GLY A 89 -5.11 12.90 7.31
C GLY A 89 -6.02 12.94 6.08
N HIS A 90 -5.74 13.84 5.13
CA HIS A 90 -6.46 13.96 3.85
C HIS A 90 -5.53 13.70 2.63
N HIS A 91 -4.29 13.27 2.85
CA HIS A 91 -3.22 13.31 1.83
C HIS A 91 -3.02 12.00 1.04
N TYR A 92 -3.95 11.06 1.10
CA TYR A 92 -3.84 9.75 0.43
C TYR A 92 -3.80 9.82 -1.11
N GLU A 93 -4.27 10.94 -1.68
CA GLU A 93 -4.53 11.05 -3.11
C GLU A 93 -3.37 11.62 -3.94
N GLN A 94 -2.27 12.05 -3.31
CA GLN A 94 -1.22 12.77 -4.03
C GLN A 94 0.13 12.09 -3.79
N PRO A 95 0.70 11.38 -4.79
CA PRO A 95 2.12 11.04 -4.74
C PRO A 95 2.90 12.34 -4.53
N TYR A 96 3.89 12.31 -3.64
CA TYR A 96 4.76 13.45 -3.42
C TYR A 96 5.48 13.77 -4.73
N VAL A 97 5.02 14.81 -5.43
CA VAL A 97 5.74 15.40 -6.56
C VAL A 97 6.72 16.38 -5.94
N HIS A 98 8.00 16.02 -5.92
CA HIS A 98 9.05 16.98 -5.61
C HIS A 98 8.98 18.10 -6.65
N GLN A 99 8.32 19.20 -6.30
CA GLN A 99 8.51 20.45 -7.02
C GLN A 99 9.96 20.84 -6.73
N PRO A 100 10.85 20.88 -7.74
CA PRO A 100 12.11 21.54 -7.55
C PRO A 100 11.75 22.96 -7.20
N HIS A 101 11.92 23.33 -5.93
CA HIS A 101 11.99 24.74 -5.59
C HIS A 101 12.99 25.32 -6.59
N ALA A 102 12.57 26.35 -7.31
CA ALA A 102 13.44 27.12 -8.17
C ALA A 102 14.49 27.77 -7.26
N CYS A 103 15.50 27.00 -6.89
CA CYS A 103 16.73 27.51 -6.34
C CYS A 103 17.38 28.24 -7.53
N GLU A 104 17.05 29.53 -7.67
CA GLU A 104 17.82 30.45 -8.49
C GLU A 104 19.22 30.53 -7.88
N HIS A 105 20.09 29.63 -8.31
CA HIS A 105 21.51 29.76 -8.08
C HIS A 105 21.96 30.91 -8.99
N HIS A 106 21.91 32.13 -8.47
CA HIS A 106 22.67 33.24 -9.02
C HIS A 106 24.14 32.78 -9.05
N ALA A 107 24.63 32.49 -10.26
CA ALA A 107 26.05 32.36 -10.48
C ALA A 107 26.71 33.68 -10.02
N PRO A 108 27.78 33.64 -9.21
CA PRO A 108 28.48 34.85 -8.83
C PRO A 108 28.99 35.53 -10.10
N SER A 109 28.71 36.82 -10.25
CA SER A 109 29.28 37.63 -11.32
C SER A 109 30.77 37.76 -11.08
N GLU A 110 31.60 37.13 -11.89
CA GLU A 110 33.03 37.39 -11.91
C GLU A 110 33.46 37.76 -13.33
N LEU A 111 33.72 39.07 -13.47
CA LEU A 111 34.79 39.76 -14.23
C LEU A 111 35.13 39.32 -15.66
#